data_AF-A0AA46Y9E3-F1
#
_entry.id   AF-A0AA46Y9E3-F1
#
_cell.length_a   1.000
_cell.length_b   1.000
_cell.length_c   1.000
_cell.angle_alpha   90.00
_cell.angle_beta   90.00
_cell.angle_gamma   90.00
#
_symmetry.space_group_name_H-M   'P 1'
#
loop_
_entity.id
_entity.type
_entity.pdbx_description
1 polymer ?
#
loop_
_entity_poly.entity_id
_entity_poly.type
_entity_poly.pdbx_seq_one_letter_code
_entity_poly.pdbx_strand_id
1 'polypeptide(L)'
;MSLALIRKLFGRPAENVSTAASDDYKERIKAFESVLSDCLNVSRNCAGIPAPSGAHFYASVLFTTLCARGVSFAILAPGTSWSKKITDHWDYASLAVLVRSLLEVRLAFFYLCIEQTTQNEWDCRWNIFNLHDCTARIHLFEEMDPNSADIPGFQAQAAELRGRLNSNAFFLTLPASDQRKFLHGKSAFLAPLETVAAAAGVEVQHFRWLYKFLSSHVHGLPLSFYRAGQFDERGRGVHCEIEDNYGCLCVSFALTLLVAARDEMEALFSPHVKR
;
A
#
# COMPACT_ATOMS: atom_id res chain seq x y z
N MET A 1 13.67 0.31 13.83
CA MET A 1 13.18 -0.87 14.58
C MET A 1 14.38 -1.59 15.18
N SER A 2 14.42 -1.86 16.49
CA SER A 2 15.61 -2.44 17.16
C SER A 2 15.69 -3.97 16.95
N LEU A 3 16.92 -4.51 16.88
CA LEU A 3 17.23 -5.96 16.91
C LEU A 3 16.58 -6.70 18.09
N ALA A 4 16.28 -5.99 19.18
CA ALA A 4 15.57 -6.54 20.34
C ALA A 4 14.12 -6.94 20.01
N LEU A 5 13.43 -6.21 19.13
CA LEU A 5 12.05 -6.52 18.73
C LEU A 5 12.01 -7.77 17.84
N ILE A 6 13.00 -7.93 16.96
CA ILE A 6 13.14 -9.11 16.10
C ILE A 6 13.36 -10.37 16.94
N ARG A 7 14.18 -10.31 18.00
CA ARG A 7 14.40 -11.47 18.90
C ARG A 7 13.15 -11.86 19.70
N LYS A 8 12.31 -10.91 20.10
CA LYS A 8 11.03 -11.19 20.77
C LYS A 8 10.03 -11.93 19.86
N LEU A 9 9.99 -11.60 18.56
CA LEU A 9 9.12 -12.25 17.58
C LEU A 9 9.38 -13.76 17.37
N PHE A 10 10.54 -14.26 17.82
CA PHE A 10 10.94 -15.67 17.69
C PHE A 10 11.12 -16.39 19.05
N GLY A 11 10.70 -15.78 20.16
CA GLY A 11 10.88 -16.31 21.53
C GLY A 11 9.92 -17.44 21.90
N ARG A 12 10.33 -18.29 22.86
CA ARG A 12 9.56 -19.42 23.45
C ARG A 12 8.31 -18.93 24.20
N PRO A 13 7.25 -19.76 24.30
CA PRO A 13 6.01 -19.39 24.98
C PRO A 13 6.25 -19.08 26.46
N ALA A 14 5.71 -17.95 26.93
CA ALA A 14 5.71 -17.57 28.33
C ALA A 14 4.57 -18.28 29.10
N GLU A 15 4.85 -18.76 30.31
CA GLU A 15 3.92 -19.49 31.20
C GLU A 15 2.77 -18.62 31.76
N ASN A 16 2.65 -17.35 31.38
CA ASN A 16 1.54 -16.47 31.75
C ASN A 16 1.02 -15.72 30.52
N VAL A 17 -0.03 -16.25 29.90
CA VAL A 17 -0.74 -15.60 28.79
C VAL A 17 -1.53 -14.42 29.36
N SER A 18 -0.95 -13.21 29.30
CA SER A 18 -1.74 -11.99 29.45
C SER A 18 -2.80 -11.98 28.36
N THR A 19 -4.06 -11.79 28.72
CA THR A 19 -5.19 -11.70 27.79
C THR A 19 -5.45 -10.27 27.32
N ALA A 20 -4.63 -9.31 27.78
CA ALA A 20 -4.79 -7.90 27.51
C ALA A 20 -3.68 -7.40 26.58
N ALA A 21 -4.06 -6.50 25.66
CA ALA A 21 -3.13 -5.76 24.82
C ALA A 21 -2.00 -5.12 25.63
N SER A 22 -0.79 -5.17 25.10
CA SER A 22 0.35 -4.44 25.63
C SER A 22 0.12 -2.93 25.58
N ASP A 23 0.77 -2.18 26.47
CA ASP A 23 0.65 -0.72 26.46
C ASP A 23 1.28 -0.10 25.20
N ASP A 24 2.33 -0.72 24.64
CA ASP A 24 2.94 -0.31 23.37
C ASP A 24 1.95 -0.46 22.20
N TYR A 25 1.17 -1.57 22.16
CA TYR A 25 0.11 -1.73 21.17
C TYR A 25 -0.98 -0.66 21.33
N LYS A 26 -1.47 -0.44 22.56
CA LYS A 26 -2.51 0.57 22.85
C LYS A 26 -2.06 1.98 22.45
N GLU A 27 -0.82 2.34 22.73
CA GLU A 27 -0.25 3.63 22.37
C GLU A 27 -0.20 3.80 20.85
N ARG A 28 0.26 2.77 20.13
CA ARG A 28 0.34 2.78 18.65
C ARG A 28 -1.04 2.87 18.00
N ILE A 29 -2.05 2.18 18.54
CA ILE A 29 -3.43 2.28 18.04
C ILE A 29 -3.96 3.70 18.22
N LYS A 30 -3.78 4.31 19.39
CA LYS A 30 -4.19 5.71 19.60
C LYS A 30 -3.49 6.68 18.64
N ALA A 31 -2.19 6.51 18.44
CA ALA A 31 -1.42 7.32 17.49
C ALA A 31 -1.94 7.13 16.04
N PHE A 32 -2.22 5.89 15.65
CA PHE A 32 -2.79 5.56 14.36
C PHE A 32 -4.15 6.21 14.14
N GLU A 33 -5.06 6.15 15.12
CA GLU A 33 -6.38 6.79 15.03
C GLU A 33 -6.30 8.30 14.87
N SER A 34 -5.37 8.93 15.60
CA SER A 34 -5.11 10.37 15.48
C SER A 34 -4.64 10.72 14.07
N VAL A 35 -3.61 10.03 13.56
CA VAL A 35 -3.06 10.28 12.22
C VAL A 35 -4.08 9.98 11.12
N LEU A 36 -4.86 8.92 11.25
CA LEU A 36 -5.93 8.61 10.29
C LEU A 36 -6.98 9.73 10.26
N SER A 37 -7.36 10.26 11.42
CA SER A 37 -8.28 11.39 11.51
C SER A 37 -7.71 12.62 10.82
N ASP A 38 -6.43 12.92 11.00
CA ASP A 38 -5.74 14.01 10.29
C ASP A 38 -5.72 13.78 8.78
N CYS A 39 -5.42 12.56 8.31
CA CYS A 39 -5.43 12.22 6.89
C CYS A 39 -6.81 12.48 6.27
N LEU A 40 -7.88 12.08 6.97
CA LEU A 40 -9.24 12.31 6.52
C LEU A 40 -9.59 13.80 6.48
N ASN A 41 -9.09 14.59 7.43
CA ASN A 41 -9.26 16.04 7.43
C ASN A 41 -8.50 16.68 6.26
N VAL A 42 -7.25 16.28 5.99
CA VAL A 42 -6.49 16.74 4.82
C VAL A 42 -7.23 16.38 3.52
N SER A 43 -7.72 15.13 3.40
CA SER A 43 -8.49 14.69 2.23
C SER A 43 -9.73 15.55 1.99
N ARG A 44 -10.50 15.86 3.05
CA ARG A 44 -11.67 16.74 2.98
C ARG A 44 -11.30 18.18 2.64
N ASN A 45 -10.23 18.71 3.22
CA ASN A 45 -9.79 20.09 2.98
C ASN A 45 -9.28 20.29 1.54
N CYS A 46 -8.76 19.24 0.91
CA CYS A 46 -8.37 19.27 -0.50
C CYS A 46 -9.57 19.11 -1.46
N ALA A 47 -10.73 18.71 -0.95
CA ALA A 47 -11.90 18.48 -1.80
C ALA A 47 -12.39 19.78 -2.45
N GLY A 48 -12.67 19.73 -3.75
CA GLY A 48 -13.11 20.90 -4.52
C GLY A 48 -11.99 21.85 -4.95
N ILE A 49 -10.74 21.64 -4.53
CA ILE A 49 -9.60 22.35 -5.10
C ILE A 49 -9.35 21.82 -6.52
N PRO A 50 -9.36 22.66 -7.56
CA PRO A 50 -9.05 22.21 -8.92
C PRO A 50 -7.64 21.61 -9.01
N ALA A 51 -7.52 20.44 -9.64
CA ALA A 51 -6.22 19.80 -9.86
C ALA A 51 -5.48 20.48 -11.03
N PRO A 52 -4.32 21.15 -10.80
CA PRO A 52 -3.60 21.86 -11.85
C PRO A 52 -2.85 20.92 -12.82
N SER A 53 -2.63 19.66 -12.46
CA SER A 53 -2.00 18.67 -13.32
C SER A 53 -2.57 17.26 -13.10
N GLY A 54 -2.25 16.33 -14.00
CA GLY A 54 -2.59 14.92 -13.84
C GLY A 54 -2.05 14.33 -12.54
N ALA A 55 -0.83 14.72 -12.13
CA ALA A 55 -0.23 14.31 -10.87
C ALA A 55 -1.10 14.71 -9.66
N HIS A 56 -1.64 15.93 -9.64
CA HIS A 56 -2.53 16.40 -8.57
C HIS A 56 -3.86 15.64 -8.55
N PHE A 57 -4.43 15.38 -9.73
CA PHE A 57 -5.65 14.59 -9.81
C PHE A 57 -5.43 13.19 -9.20
N TYR A 58 -4.38 12.48 -9.63
CA TYR A 58 -4.09 11.15 -9.10
C TYR A 58 -3.60 11.15 -7.66
N ALA A 59 -3.01 12.24 -7.18
CA ALA A 59 -2.70 12.42 -5.76
C ALA A 59 -3.99 12.33 -4.94
N SER A 60 -5.05 13.03 -5.36
CA SER A 60 -6.34 12.98 -4.67
C SER A 60 -6.96 11.57 -4.68
N VAL A 61 -6.86 10.84 -5.80
CA VAL A 61 -7.41 9.48 -5.94
C VAL A 61 -6.66 8.48 -5.04
N LEU A 62 -5.33 8.48 -5.12
CA LEU A 62 -4.49 7.54 -4.39
C LEU A 62 -4.49 7.85 -2.88
N PHE A 63 -4.46 9.13 -2.49
CA PHE A 63 -4.57 9.53 -1.09
C PHE A 63 -5.92 9.19 -0.48
N THR A 64 -7.03 9.39 -1.21
CA THR A 64 -8.35 8.94 -0.78
C THR A 64 -8.39 7.42 -0.61
N THR A 65 -7.73 6.67 -1.50
CA THR A 65 -7.60 5.22 -1.40
C THR A 65 -6.79 4.80 -0.15
N LEU A 66 -5.71 5.51 0.18
CA LEU A 66 -4.97 5.31 1.43
C LEU A 66 -5.86 5.53 2.65
N CYS A 67 -6.63 6.63 2.67
CA CYS A 67 -7.56 6.93 3.75
C CYS A 67 -8.62 5.84 3.91
N ALA A 68 -9.23 5.38 2.81
CA ALA A 68 -10.24 4.32 2.85
C ALA A 68 -9.69 2.99 3.39
N ARG A 69 -8.46 2.62 2.99
CA ARG A 69 -7.76 1.44 3.53
C ARG A 69 -7.37 1.63 4.99
N GLY A 70 -6.98 2.84 5.38
CA GLY A 70 -6.71 3.22 6.77
C GLY A 70 -7.94 3.06 7.66
N VAL A 71 -9.11 3.48 7.19
CA VAL A 71 -10.41 3.26 7.88
C VAL A 71 -10.71 1.77 8.02
N SER A 72 -10.51 0.99 6.95
CA SER A 72 -10.71 -0.47 7.01
C SER A 72 -9.77 -1.13 8.01
N PHE A 73 -8.51 -0.68 8.05
CA PHE A 73 -7.53 -1.12 9.04
C PHE A 73 -7.96 -0.74 10.47
N ALA A 74 -8.40 0.50 10.69
CA ALA A 74 -8.91 0.95 11.98
C ALA A 74 -10.06 0.05 12.45
N ILE A 75 -11.07 -0.18 11.61
CA ILE A 75 -12.23 -1.01 11.94
C ILE A 75 -11.81 -2.43 12.38
N LEU A 76 -10.80 -3.01 11.73
CA LEU A 76 -10.35 -4.36 12.02
C LEU A 76 -9.40 -4.46 13.21
N ALA A 77 -8.57 -3.45 13.46
CA ALA A 77 -7.58 -3.48 14.53
C ALA A 77 -8.22 -3.70 15.93
N PRO A 78 -7.67 -4.61 16.75
CA PRO A 78 -8.04 -4.71 18.17
C PRO A 78 -7.94 -3.39 18.94
N GLY A 79 -8.85 -3.14 19.87
CA GLY A 79 -8.80 -2.00 20.78
C GLY A 79 -9.05 -0.63 20.14
N THR A 80 -9.45 -0.60 18.85
CA THR A 80 -9.82 0.64 18.16
C THR A 80 -11.16 1.21 18.66
N SER A 81 -11.28 2.54 18.62
CA SER A 81 -12.53 3.27 18.82
C SER A 81 -13.42 3.31 17.57
N TRP A 82 -12.89 2.93 16.39
CA TRP A 82 -13.60 3.01 15.10
C TRP A 82 -14.63 1.90 14.88
N SER A 83 -14.65 0.89 15.74
CA SER A 83 -15.61 -0.21 15.69
C SER A 83 -15.99 -0.66 17.09
N LYS A 84 -17.30 -0.76 17.37
CA LYS A 84 -17.81 -1.30 18.63
C LYS A 84 -17.86 -2.82 18.52
N LYS A 85 -16.89 -3.50 19.14
CA LYS A 85 -16.81 -4.96 19.20
C LYS A 85 -17.18 -5.44 20.61
N ILE A 86 -17.91 -6.55 20.69
CA ILE A 86 -18.17 -7.22 21.98
C ILE A 86 -16.86 -7.82 22.52
N THR A 87 -16.08 -8.41 21.60
CA THR A 87 -14.74 -8.94 21.86
C THR A 87 -13.83 -8.60 20.69
N ASP A 88 -12.60 -8.20 20.97
CA ASP A 88 -11.60 -7.98 19.93
C ASP A 88 -11.18 -9.30 19.27
N HIS A 89 -11.13 -9.29 17.95
CA HIS A 89 -10.56 -10.37 17.15
C HIS A 89 -9.09 -10.05 16.85
N TRP A 90 -8.19 -10.84 17.42
CA TRP A 90 -6.75 -10.68 17.23
C TRP A 90 -6.28 -11.51 16.05
N ASP A 91 -6.13 -10.82 14.91
CA ASP A 91 -5.67 -11.39 13.66
C ASP A 91 -4.70 -10.41 12.97
N TYR A 92 -3.42 -10.51 13.33
CA TYR A 92 -2.38 -9.71 12.68
C TYR A 92 -2.25 -10.05 11.18
N ALA A 93 -2.67 -11.23 10.73
CA ALA A 93 -2.53 -11.64 9.34
C ALA A 93 -3.46 -10.79 8.44
N SER A 94 -4.71 -10.58 8.84
CA SER A 94 -5.61 -9.65 8.14
C SER A 94 -5.09 -8.21 8.17
N LEU A 95 -4.50 -7.76 9.30
CA LEU A 95 -3.85 -6.46 9.36
C LEU A 95 -2.66 -6.37 8.39
N ALA A 96 -1.85 -7.43 8.27
CA ALA A 96 -0.74 -7.50 7.33
C ALA A 96 -1.21 -7.39 5.86
N VAL A 97 -2.34 -7.99 5.50
CA VAL A 97 -2.95 -7.84 4.17
C VAL A 97 -3.29 -6.38 3.88
N LEU A 98 -3.86 -5.67 4.85
CA LEU A 98 -4.19 -4.25 4.69
C LEU A 98 -2.95 -3.36 4.65
N VAL A 99 -1.93 -3.63 5.46
CA VAL A 99 -0.65 -2.91 5.42
C VAL A 99 0.04 -3.14 4.08
N ARG A 100 -0.02 -4.36 3.52
CA ARG A 100 0.49 -4.66 2.18
C ARG A 100 -0.14 -3.75 1.14
N SER A 101 -1.46 -3.64 1.20
CA SER A 101 -2.24 -2.80 0.33
C SER A 101 -1.89 -1.32 0.50
N LEU A 102 -1.82 -0.82 1.74
CA LEU A 102 -1.40 0.55 2.06
C LEU A 102 -0.01 0.88 1.51
N LEU A 103 0.96 -0.04 1.68
CA LEU A 103 2.32 0.13 1.17
C LEU A 103 2.34 0.32 -0.35
N GLU A 104 1.69 -0.55 -1.11
CA GLU A 104 1.72 -0.46 -2.57
C GLU A 104 1.06 0.82 -3.11
N VAL A 105 -0.07 1.23 -2.53
CA VAL A 105 -0.69 2.50 -2.92
C VAL A 105 0.12 3.70 -2.45
N ARG A 106 0.80 3.63 -1.30
CA ARG A 106 1.72 4.68 -0.85
C ARG A 106 2.89 4.86 -1.83
N LEU A 107 3.41 3.77 -2.36
CA LEU A 107 4.47 3.80 -3.38
C LEU A 107 3.96 4.34 -4.72
N ALA A 108 2.75 3.95 -5.15
CA ALA A 108 2.14 4.51 -6.35
C ALA A 108 1.89 6.03 -6.19
N PHE A 109 1.39 6.45 -5.03
CA PHE A 109 1.19 7.86 -4.67
C PHE A 109 2.51 8.63 -4.76
N PHE A 110 3.58 8.12 -4.14
CA PHE A 110 4.90 8.75 -4.25
C PHE A 110 5.36 8.87 -5.71
N TYR A 111 5.37 7.73 -6.40
CA TYR A 111 5.97 7.55 -7.71
C TYR A 111 5.29 8.38 -8.81
N LEU A 112 3.97 8.54 -8.74
CA LEU A 112 3.20 9.28 -9.73
C LEU A 112 2.95 10.73 -9.33
N CYS A 113 2.96 11.07 -8.04
CA CYS A 113 2.41 12.35 -7.58
C CYS A 113 3.42 13.23 -6.85
N ILE A 114 4.41 12.65 -6.17
CA ILE A 114 5.29 13.39 -5.26
C ILE A 114 6.72 13.47 -5.79
N GLU A 115 7.24 12.36 -6.33
CA GLU A 115 8.59 12.31 -6.88
C GLU A 115 8.72 13.31 -8.05
N GLN A 116 9.68 14.22 -7.92
CA GLN A 116 9.92 15.24 -8.92
C GLN A 116 10.58 14.63 -10.15
N THR A 117 9.93 14.79 -11.29
CA THR A 117 10.38 14.25 -12.57
C THR A 117 10.11 15.25 -13.68
N THR A 118 10.72 15.02 -14.85
CA THR A 118 10.38 15.80 -16.05
C THR A 118 8.99 15.43 -16.54
N GLN A 119 8.31 16.33 -17.26
CA GLN A 119 6.99 16.03 -17.85
C GLN A 119 7.02 14.79 -18.75
N ASN A 120 8.06 14.64 -19.58
CA ASN A 120 8.23 13.48 -20.45
C ASN A 120 8.33 12.17 -19.65
N GLU A 121 9.06 12.19 -18.54
CA GLU A 121 9.16 11.03 -17.66
C GLU A 121 7.82 10.75 -16.99
N TRP A 122 7.14 11.76 -16.46
CA TRP A 122 5.82 11.59 -15.85
C TRP A 122 4.81 11.00 -16.83
N ASP A 123 4.74 11.51 -18.07
CA ASP A 123 3.89 10.98 -19.13
C ASP A 123 4.23 9.52 -19.46
N CYS A 124 5.53 9.17 -19.46
CA CYS A 124 5.98 7.79 -19.64
C CYS A 124 5.47 6.88 -18.50
N ARG A 125 5.72 7.27 -17.24
CA ARG A 125 5.27 6.55 -16.04
C ARG A 125 3.75 6.33 -16.07
N TRP A 126 3.01 7.39 -16.36
CA TRP A 126 1.56 7.37 -16.42
C TRP A 126 1.06 6.43 -17.53
N ASN A 127 1.58 6.54 -18.75
CA ASN A 127 1.15 5.67 -19.85
C ASN A 127 1.50 4.19 -19.59
N ILE A 128 2.62 3.88 -18.95
CA ILE A 128 2.97 2.51 -18.52
C ILE A 128 1.97 1.99 -17.49
N PHE A 129 1.61 2.82 -16.50
CA PHE A 129 0.65 2.45 -15.46
C PHE A 129 -0.71 2.09 -16.07
N ASN A 130 -1.19 2.88 -17.03
CA ASN A 130 -2.47 2.62 -17.71
C ASN A 130 -2.40 1.42 -18.67
N LEU A 131 -1.26 1.22 -19.34
CA LEU A 131 -1.09 0.08 -20.24
C LEU A 131 -1.07 -1.23 -19.45
N HIS A 132 -0.49 -1.22 -18.26
CA HIS A 132 -0.56 -2.33 -17.32
C HIS A 132 -2.01 -2.61 -16.90
N ASP A 133 -2.79 -1.60 -16.51
CA ASP A 133 -4.22 -1.76 -16.16
C ASP A 133 -5.04 -2.31 -17.32
N CYS A 134 -4.89 -1.76 -18.53
CA CYS A 134 -5.59 -2.25 -19.73
C CYS A 134 -5.28 -3.73 -19.99
N THR A 135 -4.00 -4.11 -19.93
CA THR A 135 -3.56 -5.48 -20.18
C THR A 135 -4.07 -6.43 -19.09
N ALA A 136 -4.04 -6.01 -17.82
CA ALA A 136 -4.57 -6.78 -16.71
C ALA A 136 -6.09 -6.99 -16.82
N ARG A 137 -6.84 -5.97 -17.24
CA ARG A 137 -8.29 -6.06 -17.47
C ARG A 137 -8.67 -6.95 -18.63
N ILE A 138 -7.91 -6.90 -19.74
CA ILE A 138 -8.09 -7.82 -20.86
C ILE A 138 -7.98 -9.25 -20.36
N HIS A 139 -6.88 -9.60 -19.68
CA HIS A 139 -6.70 -10.95 -19.15
C HIS A 139 -7.77 -11.34 -18.13
N LEU A 140 -8.15 -10.43 -17.24
CA LEU A 140 -9.22 -10.68 -16.26
C LEU A 140 -10.55 -11.02 -16.96
N PHE A 141 -10.90 -10.29 -18.02
CA PHE A 141 -12.13 -10.56 -18.77
C PHE A 141 -12.02 -11.81 -19.63
N GLU A 142 -10.87 -12.09 -20.23
CA GLU A 142 -10.61 -13.33 -20.99
C GLU A 142 -10.80 -14.58 -20.12
N GLU A 143 -10.35 -14.56 -18.86
CA GLU A 143 -10.54 -15.66 -17.91
C GLU A 143 -12.01 -15.89 -17.53
N MET A 144 -12.84 -14.85 -17.59
CA MET A 144 -14.27 -14.93 -17.27
C MET A 144 -15.10 -15.32 -18.50
N ASP A 145 -14.88 -14.64 -19.61
CA ASP A 145 -15.49 -14.89 -20.91
C ASP A 145 -14.57 -14.33 -22.03
N PRO A 146 -13.95 -15.21 -22.84
CA PRO A 146 -13.11 -14.80 -23.96
C PRO A 146 -13.81 -13.91 -24.99
N ASN A 147 -15.14 -13.86 -25.01
CA ASN A 147 -15.93 -13.03 -25.92
C ASN A 147 -16.53 -11.78 -25.25
N SER A 148 -16.05 -11.41 -24.06
CA SER A 148 -16.54 -10.22 -23.35
C SER A 148 -16.50 -8.98 -24.24
N ALA A 149 -17.62 -8.26 -24.27
CA ALA A 149 -17.79 -7.02 -25.05
C ALA A 149 -16.87 -5.88 -24.58
N ASP A 150 -16.29 -5.98 -23.38
CA ASP A 150 -15.37 -5.00 -22.83
C ASP A 150 -13.95 -5.11 -23.41
N ILE A 151 -13.55 -6.31 -23.87
CA ILE A 151 -12.19 -6.61 -24.35
C ILE A 151 -11.76 -5.67 -25.51
N PRO A 152 -12.57 -5.47 -26.57
CA PRO A 152 -12.19 -4.58 -27.67
C PRO A 152 -11.88 -3.14 -27.24
N GLY A 153 -12.59 -2.62 -26.23
CA GLY A 153 -12.37 -1.27 -25.69
C GLY A 153 -10.98 -1.14 -25.05
N PHE A 154 -10.62 -2.08 -24.19
CA PHE A 154 -9.28 -2.10 -23.57
C PHE A 154 -8.16 -2.39 -24.58
N GLN A 155 -8.41 -3.19 -25.62
CA GLN A 155 -7.44 -3.42 -26.70
C GLN A 155 -7.16 -2.13 -27.48
N ALA A 156 -8.20 -1.36 -27.82
CA ALA A 156 -8.05 -0.07 -28.49
C ALA A 156 -7.26 0.93 -27.63
N GLN A 157 -7.59 1.02 -26.33
CA GLN A 157 -6.86 1.87 -25.39
C GLN A 157 -5.40 1.44 -25.24
N ALA A 158 -5.12 0.13 -25.14
CA ALA A 158 -3.77 -0.38 -25.07
C ALA A 158 -2.95 -0.05 -26.33
N ALA A 159 -3.54 -0.13 -27.52
CA ALA A 159 -2.88 0.27 -28.77
C ALA A 159 -2.54 1.77 -28.79
N GLU A 160 -3.45 2.61 -28.31
CA GLU A 160 -3.27 4.06 -28.20
C GLU A 160 -2.13 4.41 -27.22
N LEU A 161 -2.11 3.78 -26.05
CA LEU A 161 -1.04 3.94 -25.04
C LEU A 161 0.33 3.48 -25.56
N ARG A 162 0.39 2.39 -26.33
CA ARG A 162 1.64 1.97 -27.01
C ARG A 162 2.11 3.01 -28.02
N GLY A 163 1.18 3.64 -28.74
CA GLY A 163 1.49 4.77 -29.64
C GLY A 163 2.14 5.92 -28.88
N ARG A 164 1.54 6.36 -27.77
CA ARG A 164 2.10 7.42 -26.91
C ARG A 164 3.49 7.08 -26.39
N LEU A 165 3.71 5.85 -25.93
CA LEU A 165 5.03 5.41 -25.43
C LEU A 165 6.08 5.43 -26.54
N ASN A 166 5.75 4.94 -27.74
CA ASN A 166 6.66 4.95 -28.88
C ASN A 166 7.01 6.36 -29.39
N SER A 167 6.23 7.38 -29.02
CA SER A 167 6.51 8.79 -29.32
C SER A 167 7.07 9.57 -28.12
N ASN A 168 7.21 8.95 -26.95
CA ASN A 168 7.69 9.62 -25.75
C ASN A 168 9.22 9.65 -25.70
N ALA A 169 9.80 10.86 -25.61
CA ALA A 169 11.24 11.04 -25.66
C ALA A 169 11.99 10.33 -24.52
N PHE A 170 11.43 10.29 -23.31
CA PHE A 170 12.04 9.59 -22.18
C PHE A 170 12.01 8.07 -22.40
N PHE A 171 10.87 7.52 -22.82
CA PHE A 171 10.70 6.08 -23.08
C PHE A 171 11.71 5.54 -24.10
N LEU A 172 11.98 6.32 -25.16
CA LEU A 172 12.93 5.94 -26.20
C LEU A 172 14.39 5.86 -25.71
N THR A 173 14.71 6.44 -24.55
CA THR A 173 16.04 6.30 -23.93
C THR A 173 16.21 5.01 -23.13
N LEU A 174 15.12 4.31 -22.81
CA LEU A 174 15.16 3.07 -22.04
C LEU A 174 15.82 1.93 -22.84
N PRO A 175 16.45 0.94 -22.18
CA PRO A 175 16.93 -0.26 -22.85
C PRO A 175 15.82 -0.95 -23.66
N ALA A 176 16.16 -1.49 -24.84
CA ALA A 176 15.17 -2.14 -25.71
C ALA A 176 14.43 -3.32 -25.03
N SER A 177 15.08 -4.00 -24.07
CA SER A 177 14.44 -5.03 -23.24
C SER A 177 13.33 -4.46 -22.37
N ASP A 178 13.56 -3.29 -21.77
CA ASP A 178 12.62 -2.61 -20.90
C ASP A 178 11.48 -2.01 -21.72
N GLN A 179 11.78 -1.39 -22.86
CA GLN A 179 10.74 -0.92 -23.78
C GLN A 179 9.79 -2.07 -24.17
N ARG A 180 10.33 -3.23 -24.57
CA ARG A 180 9.52 -4.41 -24.88
C ARG A 180 8.69 -4.86 -23.68
N LYS A 181 9.28 -4.95 -22.49
CA LYS A 181 8.57 -5.34 -21.25
C LYS A 181 7.37 -4.42 -20.99
N PHE A 182 7.55 -3.10 -21.12
CA PHE A 182 6.50 -2.13 -20.85
C PHE A 182 5.44 -2.06 -21.95
N LEU A 183 5.80 -2.20 -23.23
CA LEU A 183 4.84 -2.28 -24.33
C LEU A 183 3.91 -3.52 -24.24
N HIS A 184 4.34 -4.57 -23.54
CA HIS A 184 3.52 -5.73 -23.22
C HIS A 184 2.71 -5.58 -21.92
N GLY A 185 2.77 -4.43 -21.24
CA GLY A 185 2.02 -4.20 -20.00
C GLY A 185 2.46 -5.07 -18.82
N LYS A 186 3.70 -5.61 -18.83
CA LYS A 186 4.16 -6.58 -17.80
C LYS A 186 4.48 -5.95 -16.44
N SER A 187 4.53 -4.63 -16.33
CA SER A 187 4.85 -3.91 -15.09
C SER A 187 4.25 -2.52 -15.11
N ALA A 188 3.71 -2.07 -13.98
CA ALA A 188 3.21 -0.71 -13.78
C ALA A 188 4.32 0.32 -13.44
N PHE A 189 5.50 -0.16 -13.02
CA PHE A 189 6.60 0.70 -12.55
C PHE A 189 7.83 0.53 -13.44
N LEU A 190 8.49 1.65 -13.76
CA LEU A 190 9.78 1.65 -14.46
C LEU A 190 10.87 0.98 -13.64
N ALA A 191 10.89 1.28 -12.33
CA ALA A 191 11.86 0.74 -11.39
C ALA A 191 11.23 -0.35 -10.50
N PRO A 192 12.03 -1.26 -9.93
CA PRO A 192 11.58 -2.14 -8.86
C PRO A 192 10.97 -1.34 -7.70
N LEU A 193 9.94 -1.90 -7.04
CA LEU A 193 9.29 -1.22 -5.91
C LEU A 193 10.25 -0.92 -4.76
N GLU A 194 11.33 -1.68 -4.59
CA GLU A 194 12.37 -1.37 -3.60
C GLU A 194 13.12 -0.06 -3.90
N THR A 195 13.32 0.25 -5.18
CA THR A 195 13.94 1.51 -5.61
C THR A 195 12.99 2.67 -5.35
N VAL A 196 11.70 2.49 -5.66
CA VAL A 196 10.66 3.49 -5.35
C VAL A 196 10.55 3.72 -3.84
N ALA A 197 10.60 2.65 -3.05
CA ALA A 197 10.56 2.74 -1.59
C ALA A 197 11.77 3.47 -1.01
N ALA A 198 12.97 3.20 -1.55
CA ALA A 198 14.19 3.92 -1.16
C ALA A 198 14.09 5.42 -1.47
N ALA A 199 13.57 5.78 -2.65
CA ALA A 199 13.32 7.18 -3.02
C ALA A 199 12.28 7.85 -2.10
N ALA A 200 11.29 7.09 -1.62
CA ALA A 200 10.31 7.52 -0.63
C ALA A 200 10.85 7.52 0.82
N GLY A 201 12.16 7.33 1.04
CA GLY A 201 12.79 7.38 2.35
C GLY A 201 12.68 6.09 3.19
N VAL A 202 12.28 4.97 2.58
CA VAL A 202 12.22 3.66 3.26
C VAL A 202 13.54 2.93 3.11
N GLU A 203 14.12 2.47 4.23
CA GLU A 203 15.35 1.68 4.20
C GLU A 203 15.16 0.35 3.44
N VAL A 204 16.11 -0.03 2.58
CA VAL A 204 15.96 -1.12 1.61
C VAL A 204 15.83 -2.49 2.27
N GLN A 205 16.65 -2.81 3.28
CA GLN A 205 16.58 -4.09 3.96
C GLN A 205 15.25 -4.23 4.71
N HIS A 206 14.82 -3.13 5.34
CA HIS A 206 13.55 -3.01 6.01
C HIS A 206 12.39 -3.25 5.04
N PHE A 207 12.41 -2.59 3.87
CA PHE A 207 11.44 -2.80 2.81
C PHE A 207 11.40 -4.26 2.37
N ARG A 208 12.55 -4.87 2.07
CA ARG A 208 12.63 -6.28 1.61
C ARG A 208 12.05 -7.26 2.61
N TRP A 209 12.38 -7.07 3.89
CA TRP A 209 11.87 -7.92 4.96
C TRP A 209 10.35 -7.77 5.10
N LEU A 210 9.88 -6.52 5.20
CA LEU A 210 8.46 -6.21 5.37
C LEU A 210 7.66 -6.70 4.16
N TYR A 211 8.15 -6.44 2.95
CA TYR A 211 7.51 -6.88 1.71
C TYR A 211 7.28 -8.39 1.73
N LYS A 212 8.30 -9.19 2.02
CA LYS A 212 8.22 -10.66 2.08
C LYS A 212 7.27 -11.14 3.17
N PHE A 213 7.34 -10.53 4.35
CA PHE A 213 6.44 -10.85 5.46
C PHE A 213 4.98 -10.61 5.06
N LEU A 214 4.64 -9.40 4.63
CA LEU A 214 3.27 -9.02 4.25
C LEU A 214 2.75 -9.85 3.07
N SER A 215 3.58 -10.08 2.04
CA SER A 215 3.21 -10.90 0.87
C SER A 215 2.94 -12.35 1.25
N SER A 216 3.61 -12.89 2.27
CA SER A 216 3.32 -14.24 2.76
C SER A 216 1.91 -14.38 3.30
N HIS A 217 1.36 -13.30 3.89
CA HIS A 217 -0.03 -13.26 4.35
C HIS A 217 -1.02 -13.04 3.21
N VAL A 218 -0.73 -12.15 2.26
CA VAL A 218 -1.60 -11.93 1.09
C VAL A 218 -1.75 -13.18 0.23
N HIS A 219 -0.67 -13.93 0.01
CA HIS A 219 -0.72 -15.13 -0.82
C HIS A 219 -1.07 -16.41 -0.05
N GLY A 220 -1.37 -16.30 1.25
CA GLY A 220 -1.64 -17.48 2.09
C GLY A 220 -0.50 -18.50 2.04
N LEU A 221 0.77 -18.06 2.04
CA LEU A 221 1.93 -18.95 2.02
C LEU A 221 2.12 -19.62 3.39
N PRO A 222 2.83 -20.77 3.49
CA PRO A 222 3.03 -21.50 4.75
C PRO A 222 3.37 -20.67 5.99
N LEU A 223 4.16 -19.60 5.84
CA LEU A 223 4.50 -18.66 6.92
C LEU A 223 3.27 -18.05 7.60
N SER A 224 2.18 -17.86 6.85
CA SER A 224 0.93 -17.25 7.33
C SER A 224 0.04 -18.20 8.14
N PHE A 225 0.17 -19.52 7.99
CA PHE A 225 -0.79 -20.46 8.59
C PHE A 225 -0.20 -21.71 9.28
N TYR A 226 1.02 -22.15 8.96
CA TYR A 226 1.58 -23.40 9.51
C TYR A 226 1.62 -23.43 11.05
N ARG A 227 1.77 -22.25 11.67
CA ARG A 227 1.88 -22.14 13.12
C ARG A 227 0.55 -22.05 13.85
N ALA A 228 -0.57 -21.86 13.15
CA ALA A 228 -1.89 -21.84 13.78
C ALA A 228 -2.25 -23.16 14.51
N GLY A 229 -1.65 -24.28 14.07
CA GLY A 229 -1.80 -25.59 14.71
C GLY A 229 -0.62 -26.01 15.59
N GLN A 230 0.37 -25.15 15.85
CA GLN A 230 1.62 -25.54 16.51
C GLN A 230 2.07 -24.55 17.58
N PHE A 231 2.08 -24.97 18.85
CA PHE A 231 2.85 -24.45 20.02
C PHE A 231 2.89 -22.94 20.34
N ASP A 232 2.43 -22.02 19.48
CA ASP A 232 2.67 -20.57 19.63
C ASP A 232 1.37 -19.72 19.63
N GLU A 233 0.22 -20.38 19.72
CA GLU A 233 -1.11 -19.81 20.00
C GLU A 233 -1.64 -18.77 18.99
N ARG A 234 -0.86 -18.38 17.99
CA ARG A 234 -1.18 -17.34 17.00
C ARG A 234 -2.10 -17.87 15.89
N GLY A 235 -2.82 -16.97 15.21
CA GLY A 235 -3.72 -17.32 14.10
C GLY A 235 -5.05 -17.96 14.52
N ARG A 236 -5.41 -17.84 15.81
CA ARG A 236 -6.69 -18.36 16.36
C ARG A 236 -7.75 -17.28 16.57
N GLY A 237 -7.44 -16.01 16.28
CA GLY A 237 -8.34 -14.90 16.54
C GLY A 237 -8.38 -14.43 18.00
N VAL A 238 -7.48 -14.92 18.84
CA VAL A 238 -7.41 -14.66 20.28
C VAL A 238 -6.08 -14.00 20.60
N HIS A 239 -6.08 -13.06 21.55
CA HIS A 239 -4.87 -12.37 21.98
C HIS A 239 -3.80 -13.37 22.46
N CYS A 240 -2.56 -13.15 22.01
CA CYS A 240 -1.35 -13.73 22.57
C CYS A 240 -0.18 -12.78 22.31
N GLU A 241 0.98 -13.01 22.91
CA GLU A 241 2.16 -12.14 22.75
C GLU A 241 2.59 -11.99 21.27
N ILE A 242 2.41 -13.02 20.46
CA ILE A 242 2.80 -12.99 19.05
C ILE A 242 1.82 -12.15 18.22
N GLU A 243 0.51 -12.31 18.43
CA GLU A 243 -0.53 -11.45 17.85
C GLU A 243 -0.30 -9.99 18.22
N ASP A 244 0.04 -9.73 19.48
CA ASP A 244 0.33 -8.39 20.00
C ASP A 244 1.52 -7.76 19.28
N ASN A 245 2.66 -8.47 19.24
CA ASN A 245 3.88 -7.97 18.62
C ASN A 245 3.73 -7.74 17.10
N TYR A 246 3.11 -8.66 16.37
CA TYR A 246 2.87 -8.47 14.93
C TYR A 246 1.76 -7.44 14.65
N GLY A 247 0.74 -7.35 15.51
CA GLY A 247 -0.25 -6.29 15.46
C GLY A 247 0.40 -4.92 15.63
N CYS A 248 1.23 -4.77 16.66
CA CYS A 248 2.03 -3.57 16.95
C CYS A 248 2.90 -3.18 15.74
N LEU A 249 3.55 -4.16 15.12
CA LEU A 249 4.31 -3.98 13.90
C LEU A 249 3.44 -3.45 12.74
N CYS A 250 2.29 -4.08 12.48
CA CYS A 250 1.38 -3.68 11.41
C CYS A 250 0.85 -2.25 11.61
N VAL A 251 0.43 -1.92 12.83
CA VAL A 251 -0.06 -0.58 13.20
C VAL A 251 1.06 0.46 12.99
N SER A 252 2.28 0.15 13.42
CA SER A 252 3.43 1.05 13.26
C SER A 252 3.71 1.35 11.80
N PHE A 253 3.63 0.34 10.93
CA PHE A 253 3.85 0.56 9.49
C PHE A 253 2.72 1.33 8.84
N ALA A 254 1.47 0.97 9.13
CA ALA A 254 0.32 1.73 8.62
C ALA A 254 0.43 3.20 9.03
N LEU A 255 0.80 3.47 10.29
CA LEU A 255 1.06 4.81 10.81
C LEU A 255 2.14 5.54 10.00
N THR A 256 3.33 4.97 9.83
CA THR A 256 4.43 5.61 9.09
C THR A 256 4.04 5.94 7.64
N LEU A 257 3.33 5.04 6.97
CA LEU A 257 2.89 5.24 5.58
C LEU A 257 1.88 6.40 5.47
N LEU A 258 0.93 6.47 6.42
CA LEU A 258 -0.09 7.52 6.46
C LEU A 258 0.48 8.89 6.84
N VAL A 259 1.38 8.96 7.83
CA VAL A 259 2.05 10.23 8.21
C VAL A 259 2.73 10.84 7.00
N ALA A 260 3.56 10.07 6.31
CA ALA A 260 4.30 10.60 5.17
C ALA A 260 3.36 11.00 4.01
N ALA A 261 2.31 10.22 3.73
CA ALA A 261 1.34 10.57 2.69
C ALA A 261 0.54 11.83 3.03
N ARG A 262 0.17 12.02 4.30
CA ARG A 262 -0.55 13.20 4.78
C ARG A 262 0.27 14.45 4.54
N ASP A 263 1.52 14.43 5.01
CA ASP A 263 2.40 15.59 4.95
C ASP A 263 2.70 15.96 3.48
N GLU A 264 2.93 14.97 2.62
CA GLU A 264 3.12 15.15 1.18
C GLU A 264 1.86 15.68 0.48
N MET A 265 0.67 15.16 0.81
CA MET A 265 -0.60 15.64 0.25
C MET A 265 -0.89 17.09 0.66
N GLU A 266 -0.68 17.42 1.92
CA GLU A 266 -0.86 18.79 2.43
C GLU A 266 0.12 19.75 1.75
N ALA A 267 1.40 19.38 1.64
CA ALA A 267 2.40 20.18 0.95
C ALA A 267 2.06 20.40 -0.53
N LEU A 268 1.57 19.35 -1.22
CA LEU A 268 1.19 19.41 -2.63
C LEU A 268 0.03 20.39 -2.89
N PHE A 269 -0.97 20.44 -2.00
CA PHE A 269 -2.16 21.26 -2.20
C PHE A 269 -2.14 22.61 -1.47
N SER A 270 -1.23 22.82 -0.51
CA SER A 270 -1.12 24.07 0.26
C SER A 270 -1.05 25.34 -0.61
N PRO A 271 -0.29 25.39 -1.74
CA PRO A 271 -0.27 26.55 -2.64
C PRO A 271 -1.59 26.82 -3.37
N HIS A 272 -2.51 25.86 -3.38
CA HIS A 272 -3.76 25.91 -4.14
C HIS A 272 -5.00 26.17 -3.27
N VAL A 273 -4.81 26.24 -1.95
CA VAL A 273 -5.88 26.65 -1.02
C VAL A 273 -6.12 28.16 -1.18
N LYS A 274 -7.29 28.53 -1.71
CA LYS A 274 -7.73 29.93 -1.70
C LYS A 274 -8.03 30.33 -0.25
N ARG A 275 -7.24 31.23 0.31
CA ARG A 275 -7.54 31.91 1.59
C ARG A 275 -8.52 33.05 1.37
#